data_AF-A0A1F4MSX4-F1
#
_entry.id   AF-A0A1F4MSX4-F1
#
_cell.length_a   1.000
_cell.length_b   1.000
_cell.length_c   1.000
_cell.angle_alpha   90.00
_cell.angle_beta   90.00
_cell.angle_gamma   90.00
#
_symmetry.space_group_name_H-M   'P 1'
#
loop_
_entity.id
_entity.type
_entity.pdbx_description
1 polymer ?
#
loop_
_entity_poly.entity_id
_entity_poly.type
_entity_poly.pdbx_seq_one_letter_code
_entity_poly.pdbx_strand_id
1 'polypeptide(L)'
;MGVSQQELAALAGLRREKVNRFESGMEDIFLSDLARLLRVLGLELSIAESGPPSSSDEIIVERISGKQRQLVPARLDEAAILDGSKIKVIDWGRVPG
;
A
#
# COMPACT_ATOMS: atom_id res chain seq x y z
N MET A 1 -11.39 22.88 -6.38
CA MET A 1 -12.02 21.77 -7.13
C MET A 1 -13.50 22.08 -7.24
N GLY A 2 -14.09 22.06 -8.43
CA GLY A 2 -15.43 22.59 -8.69
C GLY A 2 -16.58 21.59 -8.50
N VAL A 3 -16.37 20.47 -7.79
CA VAL A 3 -17.40 19.44 -7.58
C VAL A 3 -18.12 19.72 -6.26
N SER A 4 -19.45 19.81 -6.29
CA SER A 4 -20.24 19.95 -5.07
C SER A 4 -20.25 18.65 -4.25
N GLN A 5 -20.48 18.73 -2.94
CA GLN A 5 -20.66 17.53 -2.09
C GLN A 5 -21.76 16.59 -2.61
N GLN A 6 -22.82 17.16 -3.21
CA GLN A 6 -23.93 16.38 -3.75
C GLN A 6 -23.51 15.57 -4.97
N GLU A 7 -22.77 16.19 -5.89
CA GLU A 7 -22.22 15.51 -7.07
C GLU A 7 -21.17 14.48 -6.67
N LEU A 8 -20.27 14.82 -5.75
CA LEU A 8 -19.25 13.89 -5.24
C LEU A 8 -19.90 12.65 -4.61
N ALA A 9 -20.91 12.86 -3.76
CA ALA A 9 -21.63 11.77 -3.12
C ALA A 9 -22.37 10.89 -4.16
N ALA A 10 -23.04 11.51 -5.14
CA ALA A 10 -23.73 10.78 -6.20
C ALA A 10 -22.77 9.92 -7.03
N LEU A 11 -21.62 10.48 -7.44
CA LEU A 11 -20.60 9.78 -8.21
C LEU A 11 -19.92 8.66 -7.40
N ALA A 12 -19.74 8.85 -6.09
CA ALA A 12 -19.18 7.84 -5.20
C ALA A 12 -20.19 6.78 -4.72
N GLY A 13 -21.48 6.93 -5.05
CA GLY A 13 -22.55 6.05 -4.58
C GLY A 13 -22.83 6.16 -3.08
N LEU A 14 -22.63 7.35 -2.51
CA LEU A 14 -22.80 7.66 -1.09
C LEU A 14 -23.94 8.65 -0.86
N ARG A 15 -24.41 8.75 0.40
CA ARG A 15 -25.34 9.80 0.80
C ARG A 15 -24.58 11.10 1.03
N ARG A 16 -25.10 12.24 0.52
CA ARG A 16 -24.54 13.58 0.77
C ARG A 16 -24.27 13.84 2.25
N GLU A 17 -25.19 13.42 3.09
CA GLU A 17 -25.14 13.61 4.54
C GLU A 17 -23.95 12.89 5.18
N LYS A 18 -23.59 11.71 4.67
CA LYS A 18 -22.40 10.96 5.09
C LYS A 18 -21.12 11.71 4.72
N VAL A 19 -21.04 12.25 3.49
CA VAL A 19 -19.89 13.06 3.04
C VAL A 19 -19.76 14.32 3.88
N ASN A 20 -20.86 15.02 4.16
CA ASN A 20 -20.86 16.20 5.02
C ASN A 20 -20.38 15.90 6.44
N ARG A 21 -20.88 14.82 7.06
CA ARG A 21 -20.45 14.41 8.40
C ARG A 21 -18.98 14.02 8.44
N PHE A 22 -18.50 13.28 7.44
CA PHE A 22 -17.09 12.94 7.29
C PHE A 22 -16.22 14.21 7.16
N GLU A 23 -16.54 15.12 6.23
CA GLU A 23 -15.75 16.34 6.01
C GLU A 23 -15.76 17.27 7.23
N SER A 24 -16.83 17.24 8.03
CA SER A 24 -16.92 17.98 9.30
C SER A 24 -16.22 17.30 10.48
N GLY A 25 -15.67 16.09 10.30
CA GLY A 25 -15.05 15.30 11.37
C GLY A 25 -16.03 14.72 12.38
N MET A 26 -17.33 14.67 12.07
CA MET A 26 -18.40 14.17 12.95
C MET A 26 -18.68 12.66 12.80
N GLU A 27 -18.04 11.99 11.86
CA GLU A 27 -18.22 10.56 11.60
C GLU A 27 -16.94 9.97 11.00
N ASP A 28 -16.53 8.81 11.52
CA ASP A 28 -15.47 8.01 10.90
C ASP A 28 -15.94 7.47 9.55
N ILE A 29 -15.03 7.43 8.57
CA ILE A 29 -15.32 6.88 7.25
C ILE A 29 -14.62 5.54 7.07
N PHE A 30 -15.32 4.58 6.46
CA PHE A 30 -14.68 3.34 6.04
C PHE A 30 -13.65 3.62 4.94
N LEU A 31 -12.52 2.94 4.98
CA LEU A 31 -11.46 3.06 3.98
C LEU A 31 -11.98 2.85 2.55
N SER A 32 -12.94 1.93 2.36
CA SER A 32 -13.59 1.69 1.08
C SER A 32 -14.36 2.90 0.54
N ASP A 33 -15.02 3.65 1.42
CA ASP A 33 -15.80 4.83 1.05
C ASP A 33 -14.87 6.00 0.76
N LEU A 34 -13.81 6.15 1.55
CA LEU A 34 -12.74 7.12 1.27
C LEU A 34 -12.09 6.86 -0.09
N ALA A 35 -11.74 5.61 -0.39
CA ALA A 35 -11.15 5.25 -1.68
C ALA A 35 -12.09 5.55 -2.86
N ARG A 36 -13.41 5.38 -2.70
CA ARG A 36 -14.41 5.76 -3.72
C ARG A 36 -14.44 7.27 -3.94
N LEU A 37 -14.46 8.06 -2.86
CA LEU A 37 -14.43 9.52 -2.94
C LEU A 37 -13.16 10.02 -3.65
N LEU A 38 -12.00 9.47 -3.29
CA LEU A 38 -10.72 9.83 -3.90
C LEU A 38 -10.68 9.48 -5.39
N ARG A 39 -11.18 8.31 -5.79
CA ARG A 39 -11.26 7.92 -7.21
C ARG A 39 -12.09 8.90 -8.04
N VAL A 40 -13.21 9.40 -7.51
CA VAL A 40 -14.03 10.41 -8.21
C VAL A 40 -13.26 11.71 -8.43
N LEU A 41 -12.38 12.06 -7.48
CA LEU A 41 -11.53 13.25 -7.57
C LEU A 41 -10.24 13.00 -8.37
N GLY A 42 -10.03 11.80 -8.91
CA GLY A 42 -8.79 11.43 -9.58
C GLY A 42 -7.58 11.35 -8.64
N LEU A 43 -7.82 11.09 -7.36
CA LEU A 43 -6.80 10.96 -6.32
C LEU A 43 -6.59 9.50 -5.93
N GLU A 44 -5.39 9.20 -5.45
CA GLU A 44 -4.99 7.88 -4.96
C GLU A 44 -4.62 7.96 -3.47
N LEU A 45 -4.94 6.90 -2.74
CA LEU A 45 -4.61 6.79 -1.32
C LEU A 45 -3.30 6.00 -1.17
N SER A 46 -2.28 6.64 -0.62
CA SER A 46 -1.05 5.96 -0.19
C SER A 46 -1.07 5.80 1.34
N ILE A 47 -1.02 4.56 1.82
CA ILE A 47 -0.91 4.24 3.25
C ILE A 47 0.55 3.94 3.53
N ALA A 48 1.21 4.81 4.29
CA ALA A 48 2.55 4.58 4.79
C ALA A 48 2.47 4.27 6.29
N GLU A 49 3.24 3.29 6.75
CA GLU A 49 3.42 3.08 8.19
C GLU A 49 4.14 4.30 8.77
N SER A 50 3.58 4.90 9.80
CA SER A 50 4.26 5.94 10.58
C SER A 50 5.28 5.27 11.51
N GLY A 51 6.40 4.85 10.94
CA GLY A 51 7.58 4.36 11.65
C GLY A 51 8.73 5.37 11.55
N PRO A 52 9.80 5.24 12.37
CA PRO A 52 11.05 5.92 12.06
C PRO A 52 11.48 5.54 10.63
N PRO A 53 12.08 6.45 9.84
CA PRO A 53 12.45 6.17 8.47
C PRO A 53 13.35 4.94 8.43
N SER A 54 12.79 3.80 8.04
CA SER A 54 13.58 2.62 7.72
C SER A 54 14.32 2.99 6.44
N SER A 55 15.65 2.85 6.41
CA SER A 55 16.53 3.31 5.31
C SER A 55 16.37 2.52 4.00
N SER A 56 15.16 2.07 3.69
CA SER A 56 14.81 1.18 2.58
C SER A 56 13.64 1.75 1.76
N ASP A 57 13.61 3.06 1.52
CA ASP A 57 12.73 3.67 0.52
C ASP A 57 13.33 3.46 -0.90
N GLU A 58 13.23 2.24 -1.42
CA GLU A 58 13.27 2.01 -2.86
C GLU A 58 11.87 2.28 -3.43
N ILE A 59 11.71 3.43 -4.10
CA ILE A 59 10.49 3.79 -4.82
C ILE A 59 10.37 2.89 -6.06
N ILE A 60 9.54 1.86 -6.00
CA ILE A 60 9.18 1.03 -7.17
C ILE A 60 8.05 1.73 -7.93
N VAL A 61 8.39 2.49 -8.98
CA VAL A 61 7.42 3.03 -9.95
C VAL A 61 7.19 1.98 -11.03
N GLU A 62 6.20 1.11 -10.86
CA GLU A 62 5.85 0.10 -11.88
C GLU A 62 5.03 0.76 -13.01
N ARG A 63 5.72 1.25 -14.04
CA ARG A 63 5.12 1.59 -15.34
C ARG A 63 4.65 0.31 -16.03
N ILE A 64 3.34 0.06 -16.07
CA ILE A 64 2.77 -1.00 -16.89
C ILE A 64 2.77 -0.54 -18.37
N SER A 65 3.90 -0.72 -19.05
CA SER A 65 3.93 -0.80 -20.52
C SER A 65 5.12 -1.66 -20.95
N GLY A 66 4.81 -2.74 -21.66
CA GLY A 66 5.63 -3.94 -21.74
C GLY A 66 7.05 -3.77 -22.31
N LYS A 67 8.05 -4.13 -21.51
CA LYS A 67 9.19 -5.01 -21.86
C LYS A 67 10.17 -5.13 -20.68
N GLN A 68 10.45 -6.38 -20.30
CA GLN A 68 11.65 -6.91 -19.61
C GLN A 68 12.11 -6.40 -18.23
N ARG A 69 12.13 -7.38 -17.31
CA ARG A 69 13.14 -7.75 -16.29
C ARG A 69 13.44 -6.80 -15.12
N GLN A 70 13.05 -7.22 -13.91
CA GLN A 70 13.89 -7.25 -12.68
C GLN A 70 13.18 -8.07 -11.58
N LEU A 71 13.73 -9.23 -11.21
CA LEU A 71 14.57 -9.53 -10.03
C LEU A 71 13.84 -9.36 -8.68
N VAL A 72 13.40 -10.51 -8.14
CA VAL A 72 12.75 -10.70 -6.84
C VAL A 72 13.81 -10.76 -5.74
N PRO A 73 13.66 -10.07 -4.59
CA PRO A 73 14.55 -10.29 -3.46
C PRO A 73 14.14 -11.58 -2.75
N ALA A 74 15.02 -12.57 -2.80
CA ALA A 74 14.89 -13.78 -2.00
C ALA A 74 15.13 -13.43 -0.53
N ARG A 75 14.13 -13.71 0.32
CA ARG A 75 14.37 -13.91 1.75
C ARG A 75 15.44 -14.99 1.90
N LEU A 76 16.54 -14.69 2.59
CA LEU A 76 17.66 -15.63 2.75
C LEU A 76 17.27 -16.89 3.54
N ASP A 77 16.13 -16.85 4.21
CA ASP A 77 15.52 -17.89 5.02
C ASP A 77 14.68 -18.90 4.19
N GLU A 78 14.40 -18.61 2.91
CA GLU A 78 13.75 -19.52 1.96
C GLU A 78 14.56 -19.62 0.64
N ALA A 79 15.86 -19.93 0.74
CA ALA A 79 16.65 -20.30 -0.43
C ALA A 79 16.32 -21.75 -0.87
N ALA A 80 15.24 -21.94 -1.61
CA ALA A 80 15.04 -23.17 -2.37
C ALA A 80 15.83 -23.06 -3.70
N ILE A 81 16.99 -23.69 -3.78
CA ILE A 81 17.70 -23.84 -5.06
C ILE A 81 17.21 -25.11 -5.75
N LEU A 82 16.78 -24.90 -7.00
CA LEU A 82 16.02 -25.78 -7.88
C LEU A 82 16.76 -27.05 -8.38
N ASP A 83 17.77 -27.55 -7.66
CA ASP A 83 18.66 -28.60 -8.21
C ASP A 83 19.23 -29.59 -7.19
N GLY A 84 18.36 -30.19 -6.36
CA GLY A 84 18.60 -31.46 -5.65
C GLY A 84 19.74 -31.52 -4.61
N SER A 85 20.49 -30.45 -4.40
CA SER A 85 21.68 -30.46 -3.54
C SER A 85 21.35 -30.04 -2.11
N LYS A 86 21.63 -30.92 -1.13
CA LYS A 86 21.33 -30.68 0.30
C LYS A 86 22.34 -29.71 0.92
N ILE A 87 21.86 -28.57 1.43
CA ILE A 87 22.66 -27.61 2.20
C ILE A 87 22.55 -27.95 3.69
N LYS A 88 23.69 -27.95 4.41
CA LYS A 88 23.73 -28.03 5.88
C LYS A 88 23.96 -26.62 6.43
N VAL A 89 22.97 -26.10 7.15
CA VAL A 89 23.12 -24.85 7.92
C VAL A 89 23.93 -25.16 9.17
N ILE A 90 25.01 -24.41 9.41
CA ILE A 90 25.82 -24.50 10.64
C ILE A 90 25.46 -23.30 11.50
N ASP A 91 25.00 -23.56 12.73
CA ASP A 91 24.67 -22.55 13.73
C ASP A 91 25.95 -22.02 14.39
N TRP A 92 26.13 -20.69 14.40
CA TRP A 92 27.35 -20.03 14.90
C TRP A 92 27.22 -19.49 16.33
N GLY A 93 26.17 -19.85 17.08
CA GLY A 93 26.07 -19.58 18.52
C GLY A 93 25.93 -18.10 18.90
N ARG A 94 25.49 -17.86 20.14
CA ARG A 94 25.11 -16.52 20.65
C ARG A 94 26.35 -15.70 21.04
N VAL A 95 26.51 -14.52 20.45
CA VAL A 95 27.55 -13.55 20.84
C VAL A 95 27.16 -12.92 22.18
N PRO A 96 27.97 -13.03 23.25
CA PRO A 96 27.68 -12.36 24.51
C PRO A 96 28.08 -10.88 24.43
N GLY A 97 27.21 -10.01 24.96
CA GLY A 97 27.47 -8.62 25.27
C GLY A 97 26.74 -8.26 26.55
#